data_AF-A0A9W9AUE4-F1
#
_entry.id   AF-A0A9W9AUE4-F1
#
_cell.length_a   1.000
_cell.length_b   1.000
_cell.length_c   1.000
_cell.angle_alpha   90.00
_cell.angle_beta   90.00
_cell.angle_gamma   90.00
#
_symmetry.space_group_name_H-M   'P 1'
#
loop_
_entity.id
_entity.type
_entity.pdbx_description
1 polymer ?
#
loop_
_entity_poly.entity_id
_entity_poly.type
_entity_poly.pdbx_seq_one_letter_code
_entity_poly.pdbx_strand_id
1 'polypeptide(L)'
;MHKPCESIFWQCRVRCCAGCFGSVFYSRSNLHSVWKSSYAATFIVFQEVAQYIPCVTVIPWKGPWDGEDKVYFPPNIRIFRHEYGRVRRGELRLEEWATMKKQLFEETIMHSAACHEWQTARNAKRAEELQHTRSRRKSVIYDKLRALGWGDEIDRLEKEGNSLLSTHRVVLQAKDLTEKAWIRIQPQLVKLLEEIRHE
;
A
#
# COMPACT_ATOMS: atom_id res chain seq x y z
N MET A 1 15.79 7.77 10.73
CA MET A 1 14.82 6.66 10.83
C MET A 1 14.38 6.26 9.43
N HIS A 2 14.68 5.04 8.97
CA HIS A 2 14.07 4.50 7.75
C HIS A 2 12.58 4.25 7.99
N LYS A 3 11.72 4.73 7.08
CA LYS A 3 10.29 4.41 7.10
C LYS A 3 10.13 2.89 6.91
N PRO A 4 9.17 2.23 7.60
CA PRO A 4 8.88 0.83 7.36
C PRO A 4 8.55 0.60 5.88
N CYS A 5 9.03 -0.50 5.30
CA CYS A 5 8.66 -0.92 3.94
C CYS A 5 7.25 -1.51 3.96
N GLU A 6 6.24 -0.62 3.90
CA GLU A 6 4.82 -0.97 4.03
C GLU A 6 4.21 -1.51 2.73
N SER A 7 4.68 -1.04 1.56
CA SER A 7 4.15 -1.49 0.27
C SER A 7 4.72 -2.84 -0.14
N ILE A 8 3.83 -3.73 -0.56
CA ILE A 8 4.16 -5.07 -1.06
C ILE A 8 3.84 -5.11 -2.57
N PHE A 9 4.82 -5.53 -3.36
CA PHE A 9 4.69 -5.78 -4.79
C PHE A 9 4.63 -7.29 -5.00
N TRP A 10 3.43 -7.85 -4.94
CA TRP A 10 3.19 -9.30 -4.87
C TRP A 10 3.71 -10.05 -6.10
N GLN A 11 3.59 -9.46 -7.28
CA GLN A 11 4.09 -10.04 -8.53
C GLN A 11 5.61 -10.18 -8.53
N CYS A 12 6.32 -9.29 -7.81
CA CYS A 12 7.77 -9.37 -7.65
C CYS A 12 8.19 -9.92 -6.28
N ARG A 13 7.23 -10.30 -5.43
CA ARG A 13 7.42 -10.82 -4.06
C ARG A 13 8.37 -9.98 -3.20
N VAL A 14 8.31 -8.65 -3.34
CA VAL A 14 9.22 -7.71 -2.67
C VAL A 14 8.45 -6.65 -1.90
N ARG A 15 9.01 -6.23 -0.76
CA ARG A 15 8.53 -5.08 0.01
C ARG A 15 9.48 -3.92 -0.18
N CYS A 16 8.97 -2.75 -0.50
CA CYS A 16 9.79 -1.54 -0.49
C CYS A 16 8.96 -0.30 -0.20
N CYS A 17 9.54 0.66 0.52
CA CYS A 17 8.92 1.98 0.71
C CYS A 17 9.07 2.84 -0.56
N ALA A 18 8.34 3.95 -0.63
CA ALA A 18 8.41 4.90 -1.74
C ALA A 18 9.85 5.41 -2.00
N GLY A 19 10.66 5.62 -0.95
CA GLY A 19 12.05 6.05 -1.09
C GLY A 19 12.98 4.96 -1.64
N CYS A 20 12.69 3.69 -1.38
CA CYS A 20 13.46 2.56 -1.91
C CYS A 20 13.00 2.14 -3.31
N PHE A 21 11.77 2.45 -3.71
CA PHE A 21 11.18 1.94 -4.95
C PHE A 21 12.03 2.29 -6.19
N GLY A 22 12.54 3.52 -6.27
CA GLY A 22 13.46 3.98 -7.33
C GLY A 22 14.79 3.25 -7.42
N SER A 23 15.30 2.71 -6.32
CA SER A 23 16.58 1.97 -6.29
C SER A 23 16.41 0.46 -6.35
N VAL A 24 15.23 -0.05 -5.99
CA VAL A 24 14.90 -1.48 -6.01
C VAL A 24 14.46 -1.95 -7.40
N PHE A 25 13.75 -1.09 -8.15
CA PHE A 25 13.19 -1.42 -9.46
C PHE A 25 13.84 -0.64 -10.59
N TYR A 26 14.09 -1.33 -11.70
CA TYR A 26 14.84 -0.82 -12.84
C TYR A 26 13.93 -0.75 -14.07
N SER A 27 14.04 0.32 -14.85
CA SER A 27 13.48 0.37 -16.20
C SER A 27 14.21 -0.63 -17.10
N ARG A 28 13.56 -1.06 -18.18
CA ARG A 28 14.16 -1.88 -19.23
C ARG A 28 15.48 -1.29 -19.73
N SER A 29 15.51 0.01 -19.98
CA SER A 29 16.70 0.74 -20.42
C SER A 29 17.85 0.60 -19.43
N ASN A 30 17.55 0.50 -18.13
CA ASN A 30 18.56 0.35 -17.07
C ASN A 30 18.91 -1.13 -16.74
N LEU A 31 18.24 -2.11 -17.35
CA LEU A 31 18.55 -3.54 -17.14
C LEU A 31 19.86 -4.00 -17.79
N HIS A 32 20.44 -3.22 -18.71
CA HIS A 32 21.70 -3.57 -19.38
C HIS A 32 22.84 -3.88 -18.37
N SER A 33 22.88 -3.15 -17.25
CA SER A 33 23.83 -3.33 -16.15
C SER A 33 23.73 -4.71 -15.46
N VAL A 34 22.53 -5.31 -15.47
CA VAL A 34 22.26 -6.62 -14.86
C VAL A 34 22.77 -7.77 -15.74
N TRP A 35 22.83 -7.57 -17.06
CA TRP A 35 23.09 -8.64 -18.01
C TRP A 35 24.55 -8.80 -18.44
N LYS A 36 25.45 -7.82 -18.25
CA LYS A 36 26.94 -7.91 -18.39
C LYS A 36 27.51 -8.67 -19.62
N SER A 37 26.74 -9.02 -20.64
CA SER A 37 27.16 -9.68 -21.90
C SER A 37 26.83 -8.78 -23.09
N SER A 38 27.30 -9.15 -24.30
CA SER A 38 27.03 -8.36 -25.51
C SER A 38 25.53 -8.03 -25.59
N TYR A 39 25.26 -6.73 -25.65
CA TYR A 39 23.91 -6.16 -25.55
C TYR A 39 22.95 -6.82 -26.53
N ALA A 40 23.41 -7.13 -27.75
CA ALA A 40 22.62 -7.69 -28.85
C ALA A 40 22.01 -9.08 -28.55
N ALA A 41 22.80 -10.08 -28.16
CA ALA A 41 22.29 -11.45 -27.92
C ALA A 41 21.35 -11.50 -26.70
N THR A 42 21.65 -10.66 -25.71
CA THR A 42 20.89 -10.52 -24.48
C THR A 42 19.53 -9.86 -24.72
N PHE A 43 19.52 -8.82 -25.56
CA PHE A 43 18.33 -8.02 -25.85
C PHE A 43 17.32 -8.80 -26.67
N ILE A 44 17.75 -9.61 -27.64
CA ILE A 44 16.86 -10.48 -28.44
C ILE A 44 16.10 -11.45 -27.53
N VAL A 45 16.81 -12.11 -26.62
CA VAL A 45 16.19 -13.07 -25.69
C VAL A 45 15.25 -12.36 -24.73
N PHE A 46 15.65 -11.19 -24.22
CA PHE A 46 14.78 -10.38 -23.39
C PHE A 46 13.49 -10.02 -24.14
N GLN A 47 13.52 -9.71 -25.44
CA GLN A 47 12.28 -9.45 -26.21
C GLN A 47 11.33 -10.66 -26.17
N GLU A 48 11.86 -11.87 -26.37
CA GLU A 48 11.05 -13.09 -26.41
C GLU A 48 10.37 -13.41 -25.08
N VAL A 49 11.07 -13.17 -23.95
CA VAL A 49 10.57 -13.57 -22.63
C VAL A 49 10.15 -12.41 -21.73
N ALA A 50 10.30 -11.15 -22.15
CA ALA A 50 9.96 -9.98 -21.33
C ALA A 50 8.52 -10.02 -20.82
N GLN A 51 7.60 -10.52 -21.65
CA GLN A 51 6.19 -10.68 -21.29
C GLN A 51 5.95 -11.68 -20.15
N TYR A 52 6.89 -12.59 -19.87
CA TYR A 52 6.81 -13.58 -18.80
C TYR A 52 7.62 -13.17 -17.56
N ILE A 53 8.25 -12.00 -17.57
CA ILE A 53 8.98 -11.49 -16.42
C ILE A 53 8.02 -10.69 -15.53
N PRO A 54 7.89 -11.04 -14.24
CA PRO A 54 7.08 -10.25 -13.34
C PRO A 54 7.60 -8.81 -13.21
N CYS A 55 6.71 -7.85 -13.48
CA CYS A 55 7.01 -6.42 -13.48
C CYS A 55 5.92 -5.61 -12.76
N VAL A 56 6.25 -4.38 -12.38
CA VAL A 56 5.32 -3.43 -11.76
C VAL A 56 4.98 -2.35 -12.78
N THR A 57 3.70 -2.07 -12.97
CA THR A 57 3.22 -0.94 -13.78
C THR A 57 3.27 0.36 -12.98
N VAL A 58 3.82 1.44 -13.55
CA VAL A 58 4.11 2.71 -12.85
C VAL A 58 3.37 3.93 -13.42
N ILE A 59 2.08 3.75 -13.74
CA ILE A 59 1.23 4.80 -14.32
C ILE A 59 0.36 5.48 -13.23
N PRO A 60 0.23 6.82 -13.19
CA PRO A 60 0.96 7.81 -14.00
C PRO A 60 2.40 8.04 -13.49
N TRP A 61 3.27 8.46 -14.41
CA TRP A 61 4.71 8.70 -14.25
C TRP A 61 5.11 9.37 -12.92
N LYS A 62 5.77 8.62 -12.03
CA LYS A 62 6.31 9.15 -10.76
C LYS A 62 7.65 8.54 -10.37
N GLY A 63 8.65 8.59 -11.25
CA GLY A 63 10.01 8.16 -10.88
C GLY A 63 11.06 8.30 -11.98
N PRO A 64 12.31 7.85 -11.70
CA PRO A 64 13.51 8.12 -12.51
C PRO A 64 13.65 7.21 -13.74
N TRP A 65 12.56 6.65 -14.27
CA TRP A 65 12.60 5.50 -15.20
C TRP A 65 12.39 5.87 -16.67
N ASP A 66 12.90 7.03 -17.08
CA ASP A 66 13.07 7.41 -18.51
C ASP A 66 11.83 7.27 -19.40
N GLY A 67 10.62 7.41 -18.86
CA GLY A 67 9.40 7.25 -19.65
C GLY A 67 9.03 5.80 -19.97
N GLU A 68 9.42 4.83 -19.11
CA GLU A 68 8.90 3.45 -19.12
C GLU A 68 7.76 3.11 -18.12
N ASP A 69 6.67 2.52 -18.63
CA ASP A 69 5.45 2.24 -17.87
C ASP A 69 5.55 0.97 -17.00
N LYS A 70 6.64 0.22 -17.17
CA LYS A 70 6.94 -1.03 -16.47
C LYS A 70 8.34 -0.99 -15.90
N VAL A 71 8.46 -1.42 -14.64
CA VAL A 71 9.74 -1.58 -13.97
C VAL A 71 9.92 -3.00 -13.46
N TYR A 72 11.16 -3.45 -13.42
CA TYR A 72 11.52 -4.83 -13.17
C TYR A 72 12.36 -4.94 -11.91
N PHE A 73 12.17 -6.04 -11.17
CA PHE A 73 12.99 -6.34 -10.00
C PHE A 73 14.26 -7.10 -10.45
N PRO A 74 15.47 -6.52 -10.31
CA PRO A 74 16.70 -7.10 -10.86
C PRO A 74 16.99 -8.55 -10.46
N PRO A 75 16.69 -9.02 -9.23
CA PRO A 75 16.81 -10.43 -8.88
C PRO A 75 16.01 -11.38 -9.77
N ASN A 76 14.77 -11.02 -10.16
CA ASN A 76 13.98 -11.84 -11.09
C ASN A 76 14.69 -11.95 -12.45
N ILE A 77 15.25 -10.85 -12.93
CA ILE A 77 16.02 -10.80 -14.18
C ILE A 77 17.26 -11.69 -14.11
N ARG A 78 17.97 -11.69 -12.98
CA ARG A 78 19.15 -12.54 -12.77
C ARG A 78 18.82 -14.03 -12.82
N ILE A 79 17.66 -14.43 -12.30
CA ILE A 79 17.18 -15.83 -12.38
C ILE A 79 16.96 -16.22 -13.84
N PHE A 80 16.21 -15.42 -14.60
CA PHE A 80 15.99 -15.65 -16.03
C PHE A 80 17.30 -15.74 -16.81
N ARG A 81 18.25 -14.83 -16.52
CA ARG A 81 19.58 -14.86 -17.13
C ARG A 81 20.33 -16.15 -16.83
N HIS A 82 20.32 -16.60 -15.58
CA HIS A 82 21.02 -17.82 -15.18
C HIS A 82 20.47 -19.05 -15.90
N GLU A 83 19.14 -19.18 -15.95
CA GLU A 83 18.46 -20.26 -16.64
C GLU A 83 18.69 -20.22 -18.16
N TYR A 84 18.64 -19.03 -18.76
CA TYR A 84 18.92 -18.87 -20.18
C TYR A 84 20.34 -19.32 -20.56
N GLY A 85 21.29 -19.25 -19.63
CA GLY A 85 22.62 -19.81 -19.81
C GLY A 85 22.61 -21.30 -20.19
N ARG A 86 21.63 -22.08 -19.69
CA ARG A 86 21.43 -23.50 -20.02
C ARG A 86 20.90 -23.68 -21.44
N VAL A 87 19.96 -22.82 -21.85
CA VAL A 87 19.45 -22.78 -23.23
C VAL A 87 20.57 -22.49 -24.21
N ARG A 88 21.42 -21.51 -23.90
CA ARG A 88 22.57 -21.15 -24.76
C ARG A 88 23.60 -22.27 -24.89
N ARG A 89 23.73 -23.14 -23.88
CA ARG A 89 24.60 -24.33 -23.93
C ARG A 89 23.95 -25.54 -24.60
N GLY A 90 22.70 -25.42 -25.06
CA GLY A 90 21.95 -26.50 -25.69
C GLY A 90 21.39 -27.53 -24.71
N GLU A 91 21.46 -27.27 -23.39
CA GLU A 91 20.95 -28.18 -22.35
C GLU A 91 19.42 -28.18 -22.24
N LEU A 92 18.75 -27.15 -22.79
CA LEU A 92 17.32 -26.96 -22.75
C LEU A 92 16.89 -26.23 -24.03
N ARG A 93 15.80 -26.64 -24.68
CA ARG A 93 15.32 -25.93 -25.87
C ARG A 93 14.70 -24.59 -25.48
N LEU A 94 14.84 -23.59 -26.35
CA LEU A 94 14.28 -22.25 -26.12
C LEU A 94 12.76 -22.31 -25.92
N GLU A 95 12.06 -23.10 -26.73
CA GLU A 95 10.61 -23.27 -26.69
C GLU A 95 10.13 -23.92 -25.38
N GLU A 96 10.84 -24.96 -24.92
CA GLU A 96 10.56 -25.63 -23.65
C GLU A 96 10.75 -24.67 -22.48
N TRP A 97 11.87 -23.94 -22.46
CA TRP A 97 12.13 -22.94 -21.44
C TRP A 97 11.11 -21.81 -21.45
N ALA A 98 10.77 -21.26 -22.63
CA ALA A 98 9.77 -20.21 -22.77
C ALA A 98 8.39 -20.66 -22.27
N THR A 99 7.98 -21.88 -22.59
CA THR A 99 6.74 -22.50 -22.10
C THR A 99 6.73 -22.60 -20.56
N MET A 100 7.83 -23.07 -19.96
CA MET A 100 7.97 -23.11 -18.50
C MET A 100 7.89 -21.71 -17.87
N LYS A 101 8.55 -20.70 -18.47
CA LYS A 101 8.50 -19.32 -17.99
C LYS A 101 7.08 -18.75 -18.06
N LYS A 102 6.35 -19.03 -19.14
CA LYS A 102 4.95 -18.62 -19.29
C LYS A 102 4.07 -19.21 -18.18
N GLN A 103 4.14 -20.51 -17.95
CA GLN A 103 3.36 -21.18 -16.89
C GLN A 103 3.66 -20.59 -15.50
N LEU A 104 4.94 -20.45 -15.17
CA LEU A 104 5.35 -19.86 -13.90
C LEU A 104 4.89 -18.40 -13.74
N PHE A 105 4.88 -17.64 -14.83
CA PHE A 105 4.37 -16.27 -14.84
C PHE A 105 2.86 -16.25 -14.58
N GLU A 106 2.08 -17.08 -15.27
CA GLU A 106 0.63 -17.20 -15.07
C GLU A 106 0.29 -17.56 -13.62
N GLU A 107 0.96 -18.56 -13.04
CA GLU A 107 0.83 -18.92 -11.63
C GLU A 107 1.18 -17.75 -10.70
N THR A 108 2.27 -17.04 -11.00
CA THR A 108 2.71 -15.88 -10.20
C THR A 108 1.70 -14.75 -10.23
N ILE A 109 1.12 -14.45 -11.39
CA ILE A 109 0.11 -13.40 -11.55
C ILE A 109 -1.19 -13.79 -10.85
N MET A 110 -1.65 -15.04 -11.01
CA MET A 110 -2.83 -15.54 -10.31
C MET A 110 -2.68 -15.44 -8.79
N HIS A 111 -1.56 -15.92 -8.25
CA HIS A 111 -1.29 -15.83 -6.82
C HIS A 111 -1.14 -14.37 -6.35
N SER A 112 -0.52 -13.51 -7.15
CA SER A 112 -0.40 -12.08 -6.87
C SER A 112 -1.77 -11.40 -6.78
N ALA A 113 -2.69 -11.73 -7.69
CA ALA A 113 -4.06 -11.23 -7.66
C ALA A 113 -4.78 -11.65 -6.36
N ALA A 114 -4.70 -12.93 -5.99
CA ALA A 114 -5.28 -13.44 -4.75
C ALA A 114 -4.69 -12.75 -3.51
N CYS A 115 -3.38 -12.45 -3.50
CA CYS A 115 -2.76 -11.69 -2.42
C CYS A 115 -3.27 -10.24 -2.34
N HIS A 116 -3.49 -9.59 -3.48
CA HIS A 116 -4.07 -8.24 -3.53
C HIS A 116 -5.51 -8.21 -3.01
N GLU A 117 -6.34 -9.19 -3.39
CA GLU A 117 -7.71 -9.33 -2.88
C GLU A 117 -7.71 -9.55 -1.37
N TRP A 118 -6.91 -10.51 -0.89
CA TRP A 118 -6.76 -10.78 0.53
C TRP A 118 -6.31 -9.54 1.32
N GLN A 119 -5.30 -8.82 0.82
CA GLN A 119 -4.78 -7.61 1.48
C GLN A 119 -5.85 -6.50 1.52
N THR A 120 -6.62 -6.34 0.44
CA THR A 120 -7.70 -5.37 0.35
C THR A 120 -8.82 -5.70 1.34
N ALA A 121 -9.28 -6.95 1.36
CA ALA A 121 -10.28 -7.42 2.31
C ALA A 121 -9.83 -7.25 3.76
N ARG A 122 -8.57 -7.59 4.05
CA ARG A 122 -7.97 -7.40 5.38
C ARG A 122 -7.93 -5.93 5.79
N ASN A 123 -7.53 -5.05 4.88
CA ASN A 123 -7.47 -3.61 5.13
C ASN A 123 -8.88 -3.02 5.36
N ALA A 124 -9.87 -3.46 4.59
CA ALA A 124 -11.26 -3.05 4.75
C ALA A 124 -11.81 -3.47 6.13
N LYS A 125 -11.63 -4.74 6.50
CA LYS A 125 -12.01 -5.24 7.83
C LYS A 125 -11.34 -4.45 8.95
N ARG A 126 -10.05 -4.14 8.81
CA ARG A 126 -9.34 -3.32 9.80
C ARG A 126 -9.90 -1.90 9.89
N ALA A 127 -10.24 -1.29 8.76
CA ALA A 127 -10.84 0.03 8.72
C ALA A 127 -12.22 0.04 9.42
N GLU A 128 -13.03 -1.00 9.21
CA GLU A 128 -14.31 -1.21 9.88
C GLU A 128 -14.15 -1.36 11.41
N GLU A 129 -13.23 -2.20 11.88
CA GLU A 129 -12.92 -2.34 13.32
C GLU A 129 -12.53 -1.00 13.97
N LEU A 130 -11.69 -0.22 13.28
CA LEU A 130 -11.26 1.09 13.74
C LEU A 130 -12.45 2.07 13.77
N GLN A 131 -13.33 2.01 12.77
CA GLN A 131 -14.53 2.85 12.71
C GLN A 131 -15.52 2.51 13.82
N HIS A 132 -15.78 1.22 14.08
CA HIS A 132 -16.59 0.79 15.21
C HIS A 132 -16.03 1.31 16.54
N THR A 133 -14.72 1.23 16.72
CA THR A 133 -14.06 1.74 17.93
C THR A 133 -14.24 3.25 18.07
N ARG A 134 -14.10 4.02 16.97
CA ARG A 134 -14.36 5.47 16.96
C ARG A 134 -15.81 5.80 17.27
N SER A 135 -16.77 5.09 16.69
CA SER A 135 -18.20 5.29 16.94
C SER A 135 -18.56 5.03 18.40
N ARG A 136 -18.06 3.93 18.98
CA ARG A 136 -18.25 3.63 20.41
C ARG A 136 -17.66 4.73 21.29
N ARG A 137 -16.44 5.17 20.98
CA ARG A 137 -15.79 6.27 21.69
C ARG A 137 -16.60 7.57 21.58
N LYS A 138 -17.07 7.94 20.38
CA LYS A 138 -17.92 9.11 20.14
C LYS A 138 -19.16 9.06 21.03
N SER A 139 -19.88 7.94 21.01
CA SER A 139 -21.09 7.75 21.83
C SER A 139 -20.82 8.01 23.30
N VAL A 140 -19.81 7.35 23.88
CA VAL A 140 -19.50 7.51 25.31
C VAL A 140 -19.10 8.95 25.66
N ILE A 141 -18.36 9.64 24.78
CA ILE A 141 -18.02 11.05 24.98
C ILE A 141 -19.28 11.91 24.95
N TYR A 142 -20.18 11.67 24.00
CA TYR A 142 -21.42 12.43 23.86
C TYR A 142 -22.32 12.23 25.07
N ASP A 143 -22.46 11.00 25.55
CA ASP A 143 -23.23 10.68 26.75
C ASP A 143 -22.67 11.40 27.98
N LYS A 144 -21.34 11.41 28.16
CA LYS A 144 -20.69 12.12 29.27
C LYS A 144 -20.82 13.64 29.14
N LEU A 145 -20.73 14.22 27.95
CA LEU A 145 -20.94 15.66 27.74
C LEU A 145 -22.40 16.06 27.98
N ARG A 146 -23.37 15.25 27.52
CA ARG A 146 -24.79 15.43 27.83
C ARG A 146 -25.05 15.41 29.33
N ALA A 147 -24.44 14.47 30.06
CA ALA A 147 -24.53 14.41 31.52
C ALA A 147 -23.93 15.63 32.23
N LEU A 148 -23.02 16.36 31.58
CA LEU A 148 -22.46 17.64 32.06
C LEU A 148 -23.31 18.86 31.64
N GLY A 149 -24.46 18.66 30.99
CA GLY A 149 -25.36 19.75 30.58
C GLY A 149 -25.08 20.34 29.20
N TRP A 150 -24.29 19.67 28.36
CA TRP A 150 -23.95 20.13 27.00
C TRP A 150 -24.82 19.50 25.89
N GLY A 151 -25.96 18.93 26.25
CA GLY A 151 -26.81 18.22 25.27
C GLY A 151 -27.36 19.14 24.17
N ASP A 152 -27.80 20.33 24.55
CA ASP A 152 -28.43 21.28 23.63
C ASP A 152 -27.44 21.79 22.57
N GLU A 153 -26.19 22.07 22.94
CA GLU A 153 -25.14 22.44 21.98
C GLU A 153 -24.81 21.29 21.04
N ILE A 154 -24.74 20.06 21.55
CA ILE A 154 -24.47 18.88 20.73
C ILE A 154 -25.59 18.69 19.71
N ASP A 155 -26.85 18.78 20.13
CA ASP A 155 -28.00 18.63 19.25
C ASP A 155 -28.07 19.74 18.19
N ARG A 156 -27.72 20.98 18.57
CA ARG A 156 -27.61 22.10 17.64
C ARG A 156 -26.55 21.84 16.57
N LEU A 157 -25.35 21.44 16.99
CA LEU A 157 -24.24 21.12 16.09
C LEU A 157 -24.62 20.00 15.10
N GLU A 158 -25.27 18.93 15.57
CA GLU A 158 -25.69 17.85 14.68
C GLU A 158 -26.78 18.28 13.69
N LYS A 159 -27.74 19.13 14.12
CA LYS A 159 -28.80 19.68 13.24
C LYS A 159 -28.24 20.60 12.16
N GLU A 160 -27.23 21.40 12.50
CA GLU A 160 -26.56 22.31 11.56
C GLU A 160 -25.58 21.59 10.63
N GLY A 161 -25.40 20.27 10.81
CA GLY A 161 -24.37 19.52 10.09
C GLY A 161 -22.95 19.92 10.48
N ASN A 162 -22.78 20.61 11.61
CA ASN A 162 -21.49 21.06 12.10
C ASN A 162 -20.70 19.87 12.65
N SER A 163 -19.59 19.57 11.99
CA SER A 163 -18.76 18.42 12.29
C SER A 163 -17.59 18.72 13.24
N LEU A 164 -17.50 19.92 13.82
CA LEU A 164 -16.39 20.34 14.69
C LEU A 164 -16.15 19.36 15.85
N LEU A 165 -17.21 18.99 16.57
CA LEU A 165 -17.11 18.04 17.69
C LEU A 165 -16.86 16.61 17.18
N SER A 166 -17.58 16.17 16.15
CA SER A 166 -17.52 14.79 15.65
C SER A 166 -16.19 14.47 14.96
N THR A 167 -15.51 15.47 14.41
CA THR A 167 -14.20 15.36 13.77
C THR A 167 -13.04 15.73 14.69
N HIS A 168 -13.31 16.16 15.92
CA HIS A 168 -12.27 16.56 16.86
C HIS A 168 -11.32 15.39 17.16
N ARG A 169 -10.01 15.67 17.17
CA ARG A 169 -8.95 14.63 17.21
C ARG A 169 -9.07 13.65 18.38
N VAL A 170 -9.57 14.09 19.54
CA VAL A 170 -9.69 13.24 20.74
C VAL A 170 -10.96 12.40 20.72
N VAL A 171 -11.93 12.75 19.88
CA VAL A 171 -13.17 12.01 19.62
C VAL A 171 -12.92 10.93 18.55
N LEU A 172 -12.16 11.24 17.51
CA LEU A 172 -11.83 10.32 16.41
C LEU A 172 -10.72 9.28 16.72
N GLN A 173 -10.27 9.17 17.97
CA GLN A 173 -9.27 8.16 18.32
C GLN A 173 -9.88 6.76 18.25
N ALA A 174 -9.25 5.87 17.51
CA ALA A 174 -9.63 4.45 17.46
C ALA A 174 -9.10 3.70 18.70
N LYS A 175 -9.49 4.16 19.88
CA LYS A 175 -9.20 3.58 21.19
C LYS A 175 -10.37 3.82 22.12
N ASP A 176 -10.71 2.83 22.94
CA ASP A 176 -11.79 2.99 23.91
C ASP A 176 -11.52 4.12 24.91
N LEU A 177 -12.61 4.75 25.35
CA LEU A 177 -12.54 5.81 26.34
C LEU A 177 -12.46 5.20 27.75
N THR A 178 -11.28 5.25 28.34
CA THR A 178 -11.09 4.94 29.77
C THR A 178 -11.41 6.16 30.62
N GLU A 179 -11.75 5.97 31.90
CA GLU A 179 -12.03 7.08 32.82
C GLU A 179 -10.84 8.05 32.97
N LYS A 180 -9.62 7.53 33.10
CA LYS A 180 -8.40 8.37 33.13
C LYS A 180 -8.25 9.21 31.87
N ALA A 181 -8.56 8.65 30.70
CA ALA A 181 -8.51 9.38 29.44
C ALA A 181 -9.62 10.43 29.35
N TRP A 182 -10.81 10.14 29.88
CA TRP A 182 -11.93 11.09 29.95
C TRP A 182 -11.54 12.34 30.76
N ILE A 183 -11.06 12.16 31.98
CA ILE A 183 -10.63 13.27 32.87
C ILE A 183 -9.64 14.20 32.16
N ARG A 184 -8.73 13.63 31.35
CA ARG A 184 -7.74 14.41 30.60
C ARG A 184 -8.33 15.19 29.42
N ILE A 185 -9.30 14.63 28.69
CA ILE A 185 -9.83 15.27 27.47
C ILE A 185 -11.07 16.15 27.74
N GLN A 186 -11.77 15.93 28.85
CA GLN A 186 -12.99 16.66 29.20
C GLN A 186 -12.79 18.19 29.17
N PRO A 187 -11.77 18.78 29.82
CA PRO A 187 -11.62 20.24 29.83
C PRO A 187 -11.46 20.83 28.42
N GLN A 188 -10.77 20.10 27.53
CA GLN A 188 -10.57 20.52 26.15
C GLN A 188 -11.89 20.51 25.37
N LEU A 189 -12.72 19.48 25.56
CA LEU A 189 -14.00 19.36 24.85
C LEU A 189 -15.05 20.35 25.37
N VAL A 190 -15.07 20.59 26.68
CA VAL A 190 -15.94 21.61 27.28
C VAL A 190 -15.57 22.99 26.76
N LYS A 191 -14.29 23.36 26.74
CA LYS A 191 -13.82 24.64 26.19
C LYS A 191 -14.25 24.85 24.74
N LEU A 192 -14.14 23.80 23.91
CA LEU A 192 -14.60 23.84 22.51
C LEU A 192 -16.10 24.16 22.42
N LEU A 193 -16.92 23.56 23.27
CA LEU A 193 -18.37 23.79 23.28
C LEU A 193 -18.74 25.16 23.85
N GLU A 194 -17.98 25.67 24.82
CA GLU A 194 -18.11 27.04 25.31
C GLU A 194 -17.84 28.05 24.20
N GLU A 195 -16.74 27.88 23.45
CA GLU A 195 -16.39 28.74 22.32
C GLU A 195 -17.53 28.79 21.27
N ILE A 196 -18.09 27.63 20.93
CA ILE A 196 -19.21 27.51 19.98
C ILE A 196 -20.51 28.12 20.53
N ARG A 197 -20.76 28.03 21.84
CA ARG A 197 -21.96 28.61 22.47
C ARG A 197 -21.95 30.14 22.41
N HIS A 198 -20.78 30.75 22.39
CA HIS A 198 -20.58 32.21 22.40
C HIS A 198 -20.37 32.83 21.01
N GLU A 199 -20.34 32.02 19.94
CA GLU A 199 -20.45 32.46 18.54
C GLU A 199 -21.92 32.54 18.09
#